data_AF-A0A9Q1LSD6-F1
#
_entry.id   AF-A0A9Q1LSD6-F1
#
_cell.length_a   1.000
_cell.length_b   1.000
_cell.length_c   1.000
_cell.angle_alpha   90.00
_cell.angle_beta   90.00
_cell.angle_gamma   90.00
#
_symmetry.space_group_name_H-M   'P 1'
#
loop_
_entity.id
_entity.type
_entity.pdbx_description
1 polymer ?
#
loop_
_entity_poly.entity_id
_entity_poly.type
_entity_poly.pdbx_seq_one_letter_code
_entity_poly.pdbx_strand_id
1 'polypeptide(L)'
;MLKLVFEMLCLRGQKMRPFLCAQISGFHTSKPCLAPRSFFGVEDFVDDDNSRPYTYQKGKKSKNPNKHVSFKQRTVAYMEPFTLDVFISKRFVSASMTHRVTCKQVAVAGTNSKDIKAVLKSRSDIPACLSVGQILADRAREADVYTASYTPRDRDKFEGKIRAVVQSLIDNGIDIKVYLD
;
A
#
# COMPACT_ATOMS: atom_id res chain seq x y z
N MET A 1 7.52 42.30 38.80
CA MET A 1 6.99 41.87 40.12
C MET A 1 6.74 40.38 40.05
N LEU A 2 7.12 39.50 40.97
CA LEU A 2 7.98 39.54 42.15
C LEU A 2 8.43 38.07 42.34
N LYS A 3 9.68 37.88 42.78
CA LYS A 3 10.32 36.57 43.01
C LYS A 3 9.76 35.85 44.26
N LEU A 4 9.76 34.51 44.18
CA LEU A 4 10.10 33.52 45.22
C LEU A 4 10.15 33.99 46.69
N VAL A 5 9.35 33.38 47.58
CA VAL A 5 9.78 32.94 48.93
C VAL A 5 8.77 31.93 49.52
N PHE A 6 9.26 30.99 50.33
CA PHE A 6 8.77 30.45 51.63
C PHE A 6 8.96 28.92 51.72
N GLU A 7 10.11 28.43 52.22
CA GLU A 7 10.36 27.98 53.62
C GLU A 7 9.28 27.03 54.18
N MET A 8 9.55 25.72 54.36
CA MET A 8 10.26 25.08 55.50
C MET A 8 9.70 25.46 56.89
N LEU A 9 8.97 24.55 57.54
CA LEU A 9 9.35 23.94 58.83
C LEU A 9 8.24 23.07 59.48
N CYS A 10 8.63 21.80 59.65
CA CYS A 10 8.36 20.82 60.70
C CYS A 10 7.65 21.30 62.01
N LEU A 11 6.65 20.55 62.51
CA LEU A 11 6.70 19.75 63.77
C LEU A 11 5.32 19.29 64.32
N ARG A 12 5.24 17.97 64.58
CA ARG A 12 4.60 17.23 65.71
C ARG A 12 3.08 17.28 65.98
N GLY A 13 2.47 16.09 66.07
CA GLY A 13 1.36 15.82 67.01
C GLY A 13 0.47 14.61 66.64
N GLN A 14 0.55 13.51 67.40
CA GLN A 14 -0.27 12.29 67.24
C GLN A 14 -1.69 12.44 67.80
N LYS A 15 -2.71 11.78 67.19
CA LYS A 15 -3.54 10.68 67.77
C LYS A 15 -4.91 10.49 67.07
N MET A 16 -5.25 9.20 66.91
CA MET A 16 -6.58 8.56 66.95
C MET A 16 -7.66 8.87 65.89
N ARG A 17 -8.11 7.81 65.22
CA ARG A 17 -9.39 7.71 64.49
C ARG A 17 -10.54 7.58 65.52
N PRO A 18 -11.80 7.94 65.17
CA PRO A 18 -12.68 6.95 64.54
C PRO A 18 -13.61 7.51 63.46
N PHE A 19 -13.95 6.57 62.56
CA PHE A 19 -15.16 6.43 61.77
C PHE A 19 -16.35 7.34 62.16
N LEU A 20 -16.89 8.09 61.19
CA LEU A 20 -18.33 8.26 60.99
C LEU A 20 -18.61 8.73 59.55
N CYS A 21 -19.60 8.07 58.97
CA CYS A 21 -20.10 8.21 57.60
C CYS A 21 -20.78 9.57 57.39
N ALA A 22 -20.43 10.27 56.32
CA ALA A 22 -21.28 11.31 55.74
C ALA A 22 -21.30 11.12 54.22
N GLN A 23 -22.46 10.70 53.75
CA GLN A 23 -22.77 10.47 52.35
C GLN A 23 -22.78 11.79 51.59
N ILE A 24 -22.07 11.85 50.46
CA ILE A 24 -22.41 12.78 49.39
C ILE A 24 -22.59 11.93 48.13
N SER A 25 -23.86 11.71 47.81
CA SER A 25 -24.34 11.17 46.54
C SER A 25 -23.94 12.12 45.40
N GLY A 26 -22.87 11.76 44.70
CA GLY A 26 -22.56 12.26 43.37
C GLY A 26 -22.66 11.09 42.40
N PHE A 27 -23.77 10.96 41.68
CA PHE A 27 -23.90 10.01 40.60
C PHE A 27 -23.00 10.46 39.44
N HIS A 28 -21.84 9.82 39.33
CA HIS A 28 -21.13 9.68 38.06
C HIS A 28 -21.02 8.18 37.82
N THR A 29 -21.85 7.67 36.93
CA THR A 29 -21.71 6.31 36.42
C THR A 29 -20.51 6.28 35.48
N SER A 30 -19.29 6.39 36.01
CA SER A 30 -18.08 6.00 35.30
C SER A 30 -17.80 4.54 35.67
N LYS A 31 -18.21 3.62 34.79
CA LYS A 31 -17.65 2.27 34.81
C LYS A 31 -16.14 2.42 34.62
N PRO A 32 -15.28 1.95 35.56
CA PRO A 32 -13.87 1.86 35.27
C PRO A 32 -13.70 0.70 34.29
N CYS A 33 -13.63 0.99 33.00
CA CYS A 33 -13.14 0.03 32.02
C CYS A 33 -11.64 -0.12 32.28
N LEU A 34 -11.29 -1.01 33.22
CA LEU A 34 -9.96 -1.59 33.30
C LEU A 34 -9.79 -2.48 32.07
N ALA A 35 -9.53 -1.87 30.92
CA ALA A 35 -8.96 -2.60 29.80
C ALA A 35 -7.59 -3.11 30.27
N PRO A 36 -7.31 -4.42 30.22
CA PRO A 36 -5.97 -4.91 30.46
C PRO A 36 -5.06 -4.21 29.46
N ARG A 37 -4.15 -3.36 29.94
CA ARG A 37 -3.09 -2.82 29.10
C ARG A 37 -2.18 -3.98 28.75
N SER A 38 -2.42 -4.62 27.61
CA SER A 38 -1.44 -5.53 27.04
C SER A 38 -0.21 -4.67 26.71
N PHE A 39 0.94 -5.11 27.20
CA PHE A 39 2.22 -4.43 27.03
C PHE A 39 2.64 -4.25 25.55
N PHE A 40 1.91 -4.86 24.61
CA PHE A 40 2.11 -4.74 23.17
C PHE A 40 0.94 -4.12 22.37
N GLY A 41 -0.17 -3.70 23.01
CA GLY A 41 -1.21 -2.92 22.34
C GLY A 41 -1.83 -3.55 21.08
N VAL A 42 -1.84 -4.89 20.99
CA VAL A 42 -2.57 -5.61 19.95
C VAL A 42 -3.95 -5.90 20.51
N GLU A 43 -4.98 -5.24 19.99
CA GLU A 43 -6.35 -5.68 20.21
C GLU A 43 -6.51 -7.05 19.54
N ASP A 44 -7.02 -8.03 20.28
CA ASP A 44 -7.36 -9.34 19.76
C ASP A 44 -8.51 -9.17 18.76
N PHE A 45 -8.18 -8.95 17.48
CA PHE A 45 -9.10 -9.23 16.40
C PHE A 45 -9.30 -10.74 16.40
N VAL A 46 -10.31 -11.19 17.15
CA VAL A 46 -10.88 -12.52 16.97
C VAL A 46 -11.33 -12.57 15.50
N ASP A 47 -10.60 -13.32 14.68
CA ASP A 47 -10.94 -13.51 13.28
C ASP A 47 -12.38 -14.04 13.18
N ASP A 48 -13.24 -13.31 12.45
CA ASP A 48 -14.58 -13.76 12.08
C ASP A 48 -14.48 -15.13 11.37
N ASP A 49 -15.37 -16.06 11.76
CA ASP A 49 -15.48 -17.46 11.30
C ASP A 49 -14.83 -17.77 9.93
N ASN A 50 -13.79 -18.62 9.95
CA ASN A 50 -13.06 -19.14 8.78
C ASN A 50 -13.88 -20.13 7.91
N SER A 51 -15.21 -20.10 7.98
CA SER A 51 -16.13 -20.99 7.24
C SER A 51 -16.45 -20.48 5.82
N ARG A 52 -16.10 -19.23 5.50
CA ARG A 52 -16.33 -18.64 4.18
C ARG A 52 -15.09 -18.77 3.30
N PRO A 53 -15.20 -19.32 2.07
CA PRO A 53 -14.09 -19.33 1.13
C PRO A 53 -13.66 -17.87 0.86
N TYR A 54 -12.36 -17.65 0.80
CA TYR A 54 -11.70 -16.34 0.68
C TYR A 54 -11.96 -15.68 -0.69
N THR A 55 -13.20 -15.34 -1.01
CA THR A 55 -13.52 -14.57 -2.21
C THR A 55 -13.17 -13.10 -1.96
N TYR A 56 -11.98 -12.69 -2.37
CA TYR A 56 -11.55 -11.30 -2.30
C TYR A 56 -12.31 -10.46 -3.33
N GLN A 57 -13.34 -9.74 -2.88
CA GLN A 57 -13.90 -8.63 -3.64
C GLN A 57 -13.11 -7.36 -3.30
N LYS A 58 -12.61 -6.67 -4.33
CA LYS A 58 -11.84 -5.42 -4.17
C LYS A 58 -12.78 -4.32 -3.67
N GLY A 59 -12.85 -4.16 -2.35
CA GLY A 59 -13.70 -3.16 -1.71
C GLY A 59 -13.27 -1.72 -2.05
N LYS A 60 -14.26 -0.82 -2.14
CA LYS A 60 -14.02 0.62 -2.34
C LYS A 60 -13.16 1.18 -1.22
N LYS A 61 -12.04 1.83 -1.55
CA LYS A 61 -11.19 2.49 -0.56
C LYS A 61 -11.98 3.64 0.09
N SER A 62 -12.04 3.67 1.42
CA SER A 62 -12.64 4.79 2.15
C SER A 62 -11.78 6.04 1.96
N LYS A 63 -12.41 7.17 1.63
CA LYS A 63 -11.74 8.47 1.39
C LYS A 63 -11.14 9.12 2.63
N ASN A 64 -11.26 8.52 3.82
CA ASN A 64 -10.76 9.12 5.06
C ASN A 64 -9.24 8.91 5.17
N PRO A 65 -8.42 9.99 5.12
CA PRO A 65 -6.97 9.89 5.19
C PRO A 65 -6.46 9.41 6.55
N ASN A 66 -7.27 9.52 7.61
CA ASN A 66 -6.89 9.15 8.97
C ASN A 66 -7.24 7.69 9.32
N LYS A 67 -7.75 6.92 8.34
CA LYS A 67 -8.06 5.50 8.56
C LYS A 67 -6.76 4.69 8.59
N HIS A 68 -6.54 3.94 9.66
CA HIS A 68 -5.44 3.00 9.76
C HIS A 68 -5.49 2.00 8.59
N VAL A 69 -4.37 1.89 7.86
CA VAL A 69 -4.24 0.98 6.73
C VAL A 69 -4.13 -0.45 7.27
N SER A 70 -4.98 -1.36 6.78
CA SER A 70 -4.96 -2.75 7.22
C SER A 70 -3.59 -3.39 6.96
N PHE A 71 -3.19 -4.35 7.80
CA PHE A 71 -1.93 -5.08 7.62
C PHE A 71 -1.83 -5.68 6.21
N LYS A 72 -2.90 -6.30 5.72
CA LYS A 72 -3.01 -6.83 4.36
C LYS A 72 -2.63 -5.78 3.30
N GLN A 73 -3.19 -4.57 3.39
CA GLN A 73 -2.92 -3.52 2.41
C GLN A 73 -1.48 -3.00 2.47
N ARG A 74 -0.83 -3.02 3.64
CA ARG A 74 0.61 -2.70 3.78
C ARG A 74 1.50 -3.79 3.18
N THR A 75 1.13 -5.06 3.36
CA THR A 75 1.94 -6.22 2.95
C THR A 75 1.85 -6.54 1.46
N VAL A 76 0.80 -6.07 0.76
CA VAL A 76 0.62 -6.29 -0.70
C VAL A 76 1.86 -5.88 -1.52
N ALA A 77 2.55 -4.80 -1.13
CA ALA A 77 3.75 -4.35 -1.84
C ALA A 77 4.95 -5.31 -1.71
N TYR A 78 4.96 -6.18 -0.70
CA TYR A 78 6.02 -7.17 -0.50
C TYR A 78 5.70 -8.51 -1.17
N MET A 79 4.40 -8.86 -1.23
CA MET A 79 3.94 -10.10 -1.87
C MET A 79 3.87 -9.98 -3.39
N GLU A 80 3.44 -8.82 -3.88
CA GLU A 80 3.41 -8.48 -5.31
C GLU A 80 4.29 -7.26 -5.54
N PRO A 81 5.62 -7.44 -5.54
CA PRO A 81 6.56 -6.34 -5.49
C PRO A 81 6.73 -5.61 -6.82
N PHE A 82 6.53 -6.29 -7.96
CA PHE A 82 6.72 -5.68 -9.26
C PHE A 82 5.41 -5.14 -9.83
N THR A 83 5.48 -3.93 -10.37
CA THR A 83 4.39 -3.28 -11.10
C THR A 83 4.80 -2.95 -12.51
N LEU A 84 3.92 -3.24 -13.46
CA LEU A 84 4.02 -2.78 -14.83
C LEU A 84 3.33 -1.41 -14.95
N ASP A 85 4.04 -0.42 -15.48
CA ASP A 85 3.47 0.86 -15.91
C ASP A 85 3.59 0.97 -17.43
N VAL A 86 2.47 1.18 -18.10
CA VAL A 86 2.38 1.35 -19.55
C VAL A 86 1.92 2.77 -19.83
N PHE A 87 2.77 3.52 -20.53
CA PHE A 87 2.48 4.87 -20.96
C PHE A 87 2.44 4.95 -22.48
N ILE A 88 1.26 5.29 -23.00
CA ILE A 88 1.02 5.46 -24.42
C ILE A 88 0.71 6.92 -24.68
N SER A 89 1.54 7.54 -25.53
CA SER A 89 1.29 8.88 -26.04
C SER A 89 0.95 8.84 -27.53
N LYS A 90 0.62 10.00 -28.10
CA LYS A 90 0.43 10.15 -29.56
C LYS A 90 1.70 9.81 -30.36
N ARG A 91 2.88 10.08 -29.79
CA ARG A 91 4.16 10.05 -30.51
C ARG A 91 5.05 8.85 -30.19
N PHE A 92 4.90 8.29 -29.00
CA PHE A 92 5.75 7.20 -28.51
C PHE A 92 5.00 6.35 -27.49
N VAL A 93 5.43 5.09 -27.39
CA VAL A 93 5.03 4.15 -26.34
C VAL A 93 6.24 3.88 -25.46
N SER A 94 6.01 3.82 -24.15
CA SER A 94 6.98 3.44 -23.13
C SER A 94 6.32 2.52 -22.11
N ALA A 95 7.03 1.48 -21.70
CA ALA A 95 6.60 0.57 -20.66
C ALA A 95 7.78 0.32 -19.71
N SER A 96 7.50 0.21 -18.41
CA SER A 96 8.52 0.00 -17.40
C SER A 96 8.01 -0.89 -16.29
N MET A 97 8.91 -1.73 -15.77
CA MET A 97 8.68 -2.52 -14.58
C MET A 97 9.38 -1.86 -13.41
N THR A 98 8.62 -1.60 -12.34
CA THR A 98 9.10 -0.92 -11.14
C THR A 98 8.93 -1.83 -9.94
N HIS A 99 9.95 -1.87 -9.08
CA HIS A 99 9.87 -2.51 -7.78
C HIS A 99 9.19 -1.55 -6.78
N ARG A 100 8.02 -1.91 -6.25
CA ARG A 100 7.20 -1.08 -5.36
C ARG A 100 7.94 -0.63 -4.10
N VAL A 101 8.67 -1.55 -3.45
CA VAL A 101 9.28 -1.27 -2.14
C VAL A 101 10.52 -0.37 -2.28
N THR A 102 11.35 -0.63 -3.29
CA THR A 102 12.61 0.12 -3.49
C THR A 102 12.43 1.31 -4.45
N CYS A 103 11.26 1.46 -5.07
CA CYS A 103 10.96 2.47 -6.09
C CYS A 103 11.95 2.48 -7.28
N LYS A 104 12.68 1.38 -7.50
CA LYS A 104 13.66 1.23 -8.58
C LYS A 104 12.97 0.75 -9.84
N GLN A 105 13.32 1.34 -10.97
CA GLN A 105 12.95 0.80 -12.27
C GLN A 105 13.89 -0.37 -12.60
N VAL A 106 13.32 -1.56 -12.76
CA VAL A 106 14.05 -2.79 -13.02
C VAL A 106 14.34 -2.91 -14.51
N ALA A 107 13.29 -2.76 -15.32
CA ALA A 107 13.38 -2.81 -16.76
C ALA A 107 12.57 -1.65 -17.35
N VAL A 108 13.14 -1.01 -18.38
CA VAL A 108 12.49 0.08 -19.10
C VAL A 108 12.60 -0.22 -20.59
N ALA A 109 11.51 -0.09 -21.32
CA ALA A 109 11.48 -0.20 -22.77
C ALA A 109 10.66 0.95 -23.33
N GLY A 110 11.12 1.53 -24.44
CA GLY A 110 10.38 2.60 -25.08
C GLY A 110 10.89 2.88 -26.48
N THR A 111 9.97 3.26 -27.34
CA THR A 111 10.23 3.57 -28.76
C THR A 111 11.20 4.74 -28.99
N ASN A 112 11.49 5.53 -27.95
CA ASN A 112 12.48 6.61 -28.00
C ASN A 112 13.91 6.14 -27.64
N SER A 113 14.08 4.93 -27.11
CA SER A 113 15.42 4.39 -26.84
C SER A 113 16.19 4.20 -28.14
N LYS A 114 17.51 4.38 -28.09
CA LYS A 114 18.38 4.37 -29.27
C LYS A 114 18.24 3.07 -30.06
N ASP A 115 18.18 1.96 -29.35
CA ASP A 115 18.14 0.60 -29.91
C ASP A 115 16.82 0.37 -30.66
N ILE A 116 15.70 0.76 -30.06
CA ILE A 116 14.36 0.56 -30.64
C ILE A 116 14.12 1.53 -31.80
N LYS A 117 14.60 2.76 -31.66
CA LYS A 117 14.40 3.82 -32.66
C LYS A 117 15.07 3.50 -34.00
N ALA A 118 16.16 2.72 -33.98
CA ALA A 118 16.86 2.29 -35.18
C ALA A 118 16.09 1.21 -35.97
N VAL A 119 15.33 0.36 -35.27
CA VAL A 119 14.66 -0.81 -35.86
C VAL A 119 13.22 -0.48 -36.30
N LEU A 120 12.53 0.42 -35.57
CA LEU A 120 11.12 0.68 -35.81
C LEU A 120 10.86 1.70 -36.91
N LYS A 121 10.03 1.29 -37.89
CA LYS A 121 9.47 2.17 -38.93
C LYS A 121 8.49 3.20 -38.36
N SER A 122 7.73 2.85 -37.33
CA SER A 122 6.75 3.72 -36.67
C SER A 122 6.80 3.57 -35.15
N ARG A 123 6.46 4.64 -34.42
CA ARG A 123 6.73 4.76 -32.97
C ARG A 123 5.51 4.56 -32.06
N SER A 124 4.30 4.59 -32.61
CA SER A 124 3.08 4.54 -31.80
C SER A 124 2.04 3.55 -32.31
N ASP A 125 2.35 2.77 -33.35
CA ASP A 125 1.42 1.80 -33.91
C ASP A 125 1.37 0.51 -33.06
N ILE A 126 0.40 -0.35 -33.36
CA ILE A 126 0.23 -1.66 -32.71
C ILE A 126 1.50 -2.54 -32.81
N PRO A 127 2.18 -2.69 -33.97
CA PRO A 127 3.43 -3.47 -34.02
C PRO A 127 4.55 -2.88 -33.17
N ALA A 128 4.61 -1.55 -33.02
CA ALA A 128 5.57 -0.92 -32.12
C ALA A 128 5.31 -1.33 -30.66
N CYS A 129 4.03 -1.42 -30.25
CA CYS A 129 3.65 -1.89 -28.93
C CYS A 129 4.07 -3.34 -28.67
N LEU A 130 3.92 -4.22 -29.68
CA LEU A 130 4.36 -5.62 -29.60
C LEU A 130 5.88 -5.71 -29.40
N SER A 131 6.66 -4.95 -30.17
CA SER A 131 8.12 -4.92 -30.05
C SER A 131 8.60 -4.37 -28.70
N VAL A 132 7.90 -3.37 -28.15
CA VAL A 132 8.20 -2.84 -26.81
C VAL A 132 7.94 -3.89 -25.74
N GLY A 133 6.86 -4.67 -25.86
CA GLY A 133 6.56 -5.78 -24.96
C GLY A 133 7.64 -6.88 -24.99
N GLN A 134 8.12 -7.25 -26.18
CA GLN A 134 9.20 -8.22 -26.36
C GLN A 134 10.49 -7.75 -25.67
N ILE A 135 10.94 -6.53 -26.00
CA ILE A 135 12.19 -5.99 -25.46
C ILE A 135 12.10 -5.77 -23.94
N LEU A 136 10.92 -5.41 -23.43
CA LEU A 136 10.70 -5.31 -22.00
C LEU A 136 10.77 -6.69 -21.33
N ALA A 137 10.20 -7.73 -21.93
CA ALA A 137 10.24 -9.09 -21.41
C ALA A 137 11.67 -9.62 -21.34
N ASP A 138 12.48 -9.38 -22.38
CA ASP A 138 13.88 -9.81 -22.41
C ASP A 138 14.69 -9.12 -21.31
N ARG A 139 14.54 -7.79 -21.17
CA ARG A 139 15.18 -7.02 -20.08
C ARG A 139 14.70 -7.44 -18.70
N ALA A 140 13.44 -7.84 -18.56
CA ALA A 140 12.89 -8.34 -17.30
C ALA A 140 13.46 -9.72 -16.94
N ARG A 141 13.62 -10.60 -17.94
CA ARG A 141 14.22 -11.92 -17.77
C ARG A 141 15.69 -11.81 -17.37
N GLU A 142 16.44 -10.89 -17.96
CA GLU A 142 17.83 -10.59 -17.56
C GLU A 142 17.94 -10.12 -16.11
N ALA A 143 16.89 -9.50 -15.57
CA ALA A 143 16.81 -9.03 -14.19
C ALA A 143 16.09 -10.02 -13.26
N ASP A 144 15.84 -11.25 -13.71
CA ASP A 144 15.13 -12.32 -12.98
C ASP A 144 13.72 -11.94 -12.50
N VAL A 145 13.00 -11.12 -13.27
CA VAL A 145 11.61 -10.75 -13.00
C VAL A 145 10.67 -11.46 -13.96
N TYR A 146 9.83 -12.35 -13.41
CA TYR A 146 8.88 -13.17 -14.17
C TYR A 146 7.42 -12.87 -13.86
N THR A 147 7.14 -12.12 -12.79
CA THR A 147 5.76 -11.82 -12.35
C THR A 147 5.60 -10.33 -12.13
N ALA A 148 4.49 -9.76 -12.62
CA ALA A 148 4.15 -8.36 -12.38
C ALA A 148 2.65 -8.12 -12.23
N SER A 149 2.33 -7.04 -11.53
CA SER A 149 0.96 -6.53 -11.41
C SER A 149 0.74 -5.33 -12.33
N TYR A 150 -0.33 -5.34 -13.11
CA TYR A 150 -0.76 -4.20 -13.91
C TYR A 150 -2.01 -3.58 -13.29
N THR A 151 -1.93 -2.29 -12.98
CA THR A 151 -3.08 -1.49 -12.55
C THR A 151 -3.32 -0.43 -13.62
N PRO A 152 -4.42 -0.52 -14.39
CA PRO A 152 -4.81 0.52 -15.34
C PRO A 152 -4.94 1.87 -14.63
N ARG A 153 -4.60 2.95 -15.34
CA ARG A 153 -4.88 4.31 -14.87
C ARG A 153 -6.35 4.65 -15.13
N ASP A 154 -6.93 5.57 -14.37
CA ASP A 154 -8.36 5.92 -14.46
C ASP A 154 -8.83 6.31 -15.87
N ARG A 155 -7.92 6.90 -16.67
CA ARG A 155 -8.19 7.33 -18.05
C ARG A 155 -7.98 6.24 -19.10
N ASP A 156 -7.29 5.16 -18.73
CA ASP A 156 -6.73 4.17 -19.62
C ASP A 156 -7.56 2.87 -19.52
N LYS A 157 -8.29 2.54 -20.60
CA LYS A 157 -9.04 1.28 -20.68
C LYS A 157 -8.13 0.14 -21.12
N PHE A 158 -8.40 -1.08 -20.64
CA PHE A 158 -7.63 -2.27 -21.01
C PHE A 158 -7.99 -2.77 -22.42
N GLU A 159 -7.68 -1.98 -23.45
CA GLU A 159 -8.00 -2.29 -24.85
C GLU A 159 -6.91 -1.78 -25.79
N GLY A 160 -6.95 -2.25 -27.04
CA GLY A 160 -6.09 -1.79 -28.13
C GLY A 160 -4.59 -1.89 -27.80
N LYS A 161 -3.90 -0.76 -27.78
CA LYS A 161 -2.44 -0.66 -27.60
C LYS A 161 -1.98 -1.21 -26.25
N ILE A 162 -2.73 -0.97 -25.17
CA ILE A 162 -2.39 -1.48 -23.84
C ILE A 162 -2.42 -3.01 -23.83
N ARG A 163 -3.51 -3.56 -24.39
CA ARG A 163 -3.66 -5.02 -24.51
C ARG A 163 -2.54 -5.62 -25.36
N ALA A 164 -2.13 -4.97 -26.45
CA ALA A 164 -1.01 -5.44 -27.28
C ALA A 164 0.31 -5.53 -26.50
N VAL A 165 0.63 -4.53 -25.66
CA VAL A 165 1.84 -4.58 -24.82
C VAL A 165 1.77 -5.72 -23.81
N VAL A 166 0.64 -5.85 -23.10
CA VAL A 166 0.46 -6.88 -22.07
C VAL A 166 0.45 -8.28 -22.68
N GLN A 167 -0.20 -8.46 -23.83
CA GLN A 167 -0.21 -9.74 -24.54
C GLN A 167 1.20 -10.15 -24.95
N SER A 168 1.97 -9.22 -25.54
CA SER A 168 3.36 -9.48 -25.92
C SER A 168 4.21 -9.91 -24.72
N LEU A 169 4.02 -9.32 -23.54
CA LEU A 169 4.73 -9.75 -22.33
C LEU A 169 4.36 -11.18 -21.90
N ILE A 170 3.07 -11.54 -21.98
CA ILE A 170 2.58 -12.89 -21.66
C ILE A 170 3.15 -13.91 -22.66
N ASP A 171 3.16 -13.58 -23.95
CA ASP A 171 3.69 -14.45 -25.00
C ASP A 171 5.19 -14.75 -24.80
N ASN A 172 5.92 -13.83 -24.16
CA ASN A 172 7.33 -13.99 -23.81
C ASN A 172 7.56 -14.59 -22.40
N GLY A 173 6.51 -15.08 -21.73
CA GLY A 173 6.64 -15.83 -20.48
C GLY A 173 6.71 -14.99 -19.21
N ILE A 174 6.22 -13.73 -19.25
CA ILE A 174 6.02 -12.92 -18.05
C ILE A 174 4.56 -13.05 -17.61
N ASP A 175 4.33 -13.50 -16.37
CA ASP A 175 2.98 -13.58 -15.80
C ASP A 175 2.52 -12.20 -15.31
N ILE A 176 1.37 -11.75 -15.83
CA ILE A 176 0.83 -10.42 -15.54
C ILE A 176 -0.56 -10.57 -14.92
N LYS A 177 -0.66 -10.15 -13.65
CA LYS A 177 -1.93 -10.02 -12.97
C LYS A 177 -2.55 -8.66 -13.29
N VAL A 178 -3.62 -8.66 -14.08
CA VAL A 178 -4.36 -7.45 -14.47
C VAL A 178 -5.49 -7.18 -13.48
N TYR A 179 -5.47 -6.00 -12.86
CA TYR A 179 -6.55 -5.55 -11.97
C TYR A 179 -7.50 -4.62 -12.72
N LEU A 180 -8.64 -5.12 -13.17
CA LEU A 180 -9.72 -4.32 -13.72
C LEU A 180 -10.60 -3.79 -12.56
N ASP A 181 -11.02 -2.53 -12.62
CA ASP A 181 -11.99 -1.92 -11.69
C ASP A 181 -13.41 -1.98 -12.25
#